data_AF-A0A1H8H6Y5-F1
#
_entry.id   AF-A0A1H8H6Y5-F1
#
_cell.length_a   1.000
_cell.length_b   1.000
_cell.length_c   1.000
_cell.angle_alpha   90.00
_cell.angle_beta   90.00
_cell.angle_gamma   90.00
#
_symmetry.space_group_name_H-M   'P 1'
#
loop_
_entity.id
_entity.type
_entity.pdbx_description
1 polymer ?
#
loop_
_entity_poly.entity_id
_entity_poly.type
_entity_poly.pdbx_seq_one_letter_code
_entity_poly.pdbx_strand_id
1 'polypeptide(L)'
;MNILITADLHLDLWTDAGRDPFAGILPVLRDLDALIIAGDLANDPQRNWPWALSRIARLVSPARIWVIPGNHDYYGATLDDDVLARITAEAGANLAQKRVLTFGSYRLLCCTLWTDFALTGDPETAMDRAAMAMPD
;
A
#
# COMPACT_ATOMS: atom_id res chain seq x y z
N MET A 1 -12.58 9.18 -16.42
CA MET A 1 -12.33 8.18 -15.37
C MET A 1 -10.94 8.43 -14.85
N ASN A 2 -10.82 8.85 -13.59
CA ASN A 2 -9.59 9.33 -12.98
C ASN A 2 -9.15 8.34 -11.89
N ILE A 3 -8.05 7.64 -12.14
CA ILE A 3 -7.46 6.68 -11.21
C ILE A 3 -6.12 7.24 -10.77
N LEU A 4 -5.92 7.38 -9.47
CA LEU A 4 -4.61 7.70 -8.89
C LEU A 4 -3.97 6.41 -8.40
N ILE A 5 -2.75 6.15 -8.84
CA ILE A 5 -1.92 5.05 -8.34
C ILE A 5 -0.71 5.69 -7.65
N THR A 6 -0.48 5.33 -6.39
CA THR A 6 0.64 5.81 -5.56
C THR A 6 1.18 4.64 -4.73
N ALA A 7 2.37 4.77 -4.16
CA ALA A 7 2.95 3.81 -3.22
C ALA A 7 3.74 4.57 -2.14
N ASP A 8 4.33 3.84 -1.19
CA ASP A 8 5.30 4.37 -0.21
C ASP A 8 4.74 5.54 0.60
N LEU A 9 3.47 5.45 1.00
CA LEU A 9 2.84 6.52 1.75
C LEU A 9 3.42 6.63 3.15
N HIS A 10 3.72 5.51 3.81
CA HIS A 10 4.25 5.46 5.17
C HIS A 10 3.60 6.47 6.12
N LEU A 11 2.27 6.43 6.23
CA LEU A 11 1.52 7.47 6.96
C LEU A 11 1.86 7.53 8.46
N ASP A 12 2.34 6.42 9.01
CA ASP A 12 2.95 6.33 10.33
C ASP A 12 4.17 7.25 10.44
N LEU A 13 5.12 7.17 9.50
CA LEU A 13 6.34 7.99 9.52
C LEU A 13 6.05 9.49 9.34
N TRP A 14 5.10 9.85 8.47
CA TRP A 14 4.67 11.25 8.35
C TRP A 14 4.07 11.78 9.65
N THR A 15 3.35 10.93 10.37
CA THR A 15 2.70 11.29 11.63
C THR A 15 3.72 11.44 12.74
N ASP A 16 4.68 10.53 12.83
CA ASP A 16 5.81 10.63 13.77
C ASP A 16 6.64 11.89 13.52
N ALA A 17 6.77 12.30 12.25
CA ALA A 17 7.42 13.55 11.87
C ALA A 17 6.54 14.80 12.07
N GLY A 18 5.28 14.67 12.51
CA GLY A 18 4.35 15.77 12.70
C GLY A 18 3.95 16.49 11.40
N ARG A 19 3.94 15.79 10.27
CA ARG A 19 3.69 16.34 8.93
C ARG A 19 2.43 15.74 8.31
N ASP A 20 1.80 16.49 7.41
CA ASP A 20 0.65 16.02 6.64
C ASP A 20 1.02 15.86 5.16
N PRO A 21 1.14 14.63 4.62
CA PRO A 21 1.50 14.42 3.23
C PRO A 21 0.39 14.87 2.26
N PHE A 22 -0.82 15.12 2.78
CA PHE A 22 -1.97 15.53 1.96
C PHE A 22 -2.18 17.05 1.91
N ALA A 23 -1.34 17.83 2.59
CA ALA A 23 -1.46 19.28 2.62
C ALA A 23 -1.38 19.87 1.20
N GLY A 24 -2.45 20.54 0.77
CA GLY A 24 -2.51 21.23 -0.53
C GLY A 24 -2.99 20.39 -1.73
N ILE A 25 -3.21 19.08 -1.58
CA ILE A 25 -3.63 18.20 -2.70
C ILE A 25 -5.12 17.81 -2.67
N LEU A 26 -5.84 18.24 -1.63
CA LEU A 26 -7.27 18.00 -1.41
C LEU A 26 -8.18 18.18 -2.65
N PRO A 27 -7.99 19.19 -3.53
CA PRO A 27 -8.82 19.35 -4.72
C PRO A 27 -8.73 18.19 -5.70
N VAL A 28 -7.58 17.51 -5.76
CA VAL A 28 -7.32 16.43 -6.74
C VAL A 28 -7.93 15.10 -6.28
N LEU A 29 -8.05 14.89 -4.96
CA LEU A 29 -8.43 13.59 -4.39
C LEU A 29 -9.95 13.33 -4.40
N ARG A 30 -10.78 14.37 -4.34
CA ARG A 30 -12.24 14.23 -4.21
C ARG A 30 -12.92 13.62 -5.42
N ASP A 31 -12.39 13.87 -6.62
CA ASP A 31 -13.00 13.48 -7.89
C ASP A 31 -12.38 12.20 -8.47
N LEU A 32 -11.64 11.44 -7.65
CA LEU A 32 -11.08 10.15 -8.06
C LEU A 32 -12.16 9.08 -8.13
N ASP A 33 -12.13 8.29 -9.21
CA ASP A 33 -12.93 7.07 -9.36
C ASP A 33 -12.30 5.90 -8.60
N ALA A 34 -10.96 5.89 -8.48
CA ALA A 34 -10.22 4.96 -7.64
C ALA A 34 -8.90 5.58 -7.15
N LEU A 35 -8.54 5.25 -5.90
CA LEU A 35 -7.21 5.43 -5.35
C LEU A 35 -6.60 4.04 -5.12
N ILE A 36 -5.50 3.76 -5.79
CA ILE A 36 -4.76 2.50 -5.65
C ILE A 36 -3.44 2.82 -4.93
N ILE A 37 -3.25 2.20 -3.77
CA ILE A 37 -2.03 2.29 -2.96
C ILE A 37 -1.26 0.99 -3.20
N ALA A 38 -0.21 1.07 -4.01
CA ALA A 38 0.54 -0.04 -4.56
C ALA A 38 1.78 -0.40 -3.72
N GLY A 39 1.62 -0.40 -2.40
CA GLY A 39 2.65 -0.74 -1.44
C GLY A 39 2.81 0.29 -0.33
N ASP A 40 3.29 -0.20 0.80
CA ASP A 40 3.79 0.53 1.97
C ASP A 40 2.89 1.68 2.40
N LEU A 41 1.65 1.32 2.75
CA LEU A 41 0.70 2.24 3.37
C LEU A 41 1.22 2.71 4.74
N ALA A 42 1.65 1.76 5.56
CA ALA A 42 2.28 1.99 6.86
C ALA A 42 2.97 0.73 7.38
N ASN A 43 3.96 0.87 8.26
CA ASN A 43 4.50 -0.26 9.03
C ASN A 43 3.43 -0.89 9.93
N ASP A 44 3.57 -2.16 10.29
CA ASP A 44 2.68 -2.85 11.26
C ASP A 44 1.19 -2.68 10.92
N PRO A 45 0.68 -3.41 9.91
CA PRO A 45 -0.65 -3.18 9.36
C PRO A 45 -1.74 -3.36 10.43
N GLN A 46 -1.59 -4.31 11.36
CA GLN A 46 -2.58 -4.56 12.40
C GLN A 46 -2.78 -3.35 13.29
N ARG A 47 -1.69 -2.62 13.56
CA ARG A 47 -1.73 -1.41 14.38
C ARG A 47 -2.10 -0.17 13.58
N ASN A 48 -1.51 0.01 12.40
CA ASN A 48 -1.49 1.31 11.73
C ASN A 48 -2.45 1.42 10.55
N TRP A 49 -2.79 0.34 9.84
CA TRP A 49 -3.74 0.42 8.73
C TRP A 49 -5.14 0.93 9.11
N PRO A 50 -5.76 0.52 10.25
CA PRO A 50 -7.07 1.04 10.62
C PRO A 50 -7.11 2.57 10.71
N TRP A 51 -6.08 3.16 11.33
CA TRP A 51 -5.93 4.61 11.44
C TRP A 51 -5.57 5.25 10.09
N ALA A 52 -4.65 4.66 9.33
CA ALA A 52 -4.20 5.18 8.04
C ALA A 52 -5.35 5.24 7.03
N LEU A 53 -6.14 4.17 6.93
CA LEU A 53 -7.33 4.09 6.08
C LEU A 53 -8.41 5.08 6.52
N SER A 54 -8.63 5.23 7.84
CA SER A 54 -9.53 6.26 8.38
C SER A 54 -9.10 7.69 7.98
N ARG A 55 -7.80 7.98 7.95
CA ARG A 55 -7.28 9.27 7.50
C ARG A 55 -7.54 9.50 6.00
N ILE A 56 -7.29 8.50 5.17
CA ILE A 56 -7.52 8.57 3.71
C ILE A 56 -9.01 8.64 3.39
N ALA A 57 -9.86 7.96 4.17
CA ALA A 57 -11.33 7.98 4.03
C ALA A 57 -11.94 9.39 4.16
N ARG A 58 -11.22 10.34 4.78
CA ARG A 58 -11.62 11.76 4.85
C ARG A 58 -11.41 12.51 3.53
N LEU A 59 -10.62 11.93 2.63
CA LEU A 59 -10.18 12.54 1.36
C LEU A 59 -10.86 11.86 0.17
N VAL A 60 -11.01 10.54 0.23
CA VAL A 60 -11.57 9.68 -0.82
C VAL A 60 -12.60 8.74 -0.19
N SER A 61 -13.71 8.46 -0.89
CA SER A 61 -14.68 7.45 -0.42
C SER A 61 -13.99 6.11 -0.18
N PRO A 62 -14.17 5.45 0.99
CA PRO A 62 -13.50 4.19 1.32
C PRO A 62 -13.66 3.11 0.24
N ALA A 63 -14.86 3.00 -0.34
CA ALA A 63 -15.17 2.02 -1.37
C ALA A 63 -14.33 2.17 -2.65
N ARG A 64 -13.66 3.32 -2.85
CA ARG A 64 -12.77 3.61 -3.97
C ARG A 64 -11.29 3.43 -3.63
N ILE A 65 -10.96 3.08 -2.39
CA ILE A 65 -9.59 2.83 -1.94
C ILE A 65 -9.27 1.36 -2.15
N TRP A 66 -8.17 1.10 -2.85
CA TRP A 66 -7.63 -0.23 -3.14
C TRP A 66 -6.19 -0.31 -2.66
N VAL A 67 -5.84 -1.31 -1.85
CA VAL A 67 -4.50 -1.48 -1.31
C VAL A 67 -3.87 -2.76 -1.83
N ILE A 68 -2.67 -2.66 -2.38
CA ILE A 68 -1.74 -3.75 -2.62
C ILE A 68 -0.67 -3.60 -1.54
N PRO A 69 -0.42 -4.60 -0.68
CA PRO A 69 0.55 -4.46 0.40
C PRO A 69 1.98 -4.39 -0.13
N GLY A 70 2.85 -3.60 0.50
CA GLY A 70 4.30 -3.65 0.29
C GLY A 70 4.99 -4.52 1.32
N ASN A 71 6.31 -4.42 1.47
CA ASN A 71 7.02 -5.19 2.50
C ASN A 71 6.71 -4.69 3.92
N HIS A 72 6.59 -3.38 4.12
CA HIS A 72 6.33 -2.78 5.44
C HIS A 72 4.90 -3.10 5.94
N ASP A 73 4.00 -3.34 5.00
CA ASP A 73 2.64 -3.78 5.28
C ASP A 73 2.55 -5.24 5.75
N TYR A 74 3.67 -5.95 5.90
CA TYR A 74 3.77 -7.25 6.56
C TYR A 74 4.62 -7.21 7.84
N TYR A 75 5.14 -6.06 8.25
CA TYR A 75 6.00 -5.97 9.45
C TYR A 75 5.19 -6.23 10.70
N GLY A 76 5.77 -6.95 11.68
CA GLY A 76 5.06 -7.35 12.89
C GLY A 76 3.86 -8.30 12.66
N ALA A 77 3.69 -8.81 11.44
CA ALA A 77 2.61 -9.70 11.04
C ALA A 77 3.16 -10.94 10.29
N THR A 78 2.27 -11.85 9.93
CA THR A 78 2.55 -12.96 9.01
C THR A 78 2.32 -12.48 7.57
N LEU A 79 2.92 -13.18 6.58
CA LEU A 79 2.58 -13.05 5.15
C LEU A 79 1.18 -13.63 4.87
N ASP A 80 0.18 -13.16 5.60
CA ASP A 80 -1.20 -13.63 5.58
C ASP A 80 -2.11 -12.50 5.10
N ASP A 81 -2.63 -12.68 3.89
CA ASP A 81 -3.53 -11.71 3.27
C ASP A 81 -4.91 -11.68 3.94
N ASP A 82 -5.30 -12.71 4.70
CA ASP A 82 -6.62 -12.76 5.35
C ASP A 82 -6.73 -11.69 6.45
N VAL A 83 -5.63 -11.43 7.16
CA VAL A 83 -5.55 -10.36 8.15
C VAL A 83 -5.72 -9.00 7.47
N LEU A 84 -5.01 -8.76 6.37
CA LEU A 84 -5.09 -7.53 5.59
C LEU A 84 -6.47 -7.33 4.96
N ALA A 85 -7.09 -8.42 4.48
CA ALA A 85 -8.43 -8.42 3.92
C ALA A 85 -9.48 -8.04 4.97
N ARG A 86 -9.35 -8.56 6.20
CA ARG A 86 -10.22 -8.18 7.32
C ARG A 86 -10.08 -6.70 7.66
N ILE A 87 -8.85 -6.21 7.85
CA ILE A 87 -8.59 -4.81 8.22
C ILE A 87 -9.13 -3.84 7.16
N THR A 88 -8.87 -4.11 5.88
CA THR A 88 -9.39 -3.27 4.79
C THR A 88 -10.91 -3.30 4.72
N ALA A 89 -11.54 -4.48 4.88
CA ALA A 89 -12.99 -4.61 4.90
C ALA A 89 -13.65 -3.85 6.07
N GLU A 90 -13.07 -3.92 7.28
CA GLU A 90 -13.53 -3.17 8.45
C GLU A 90 -13.47 -1.65 8.24
N ALA A 91 -12.50 -1.17 7.46
CA ALA A 91 -12.38 0.23 7.07
C ALA A 91 -13.30 0.63 5.88
N GLY A 92 -14.03 -0.32 5.29
CA GLY A 92 -14.82 -0.11 4.07
C GLY A 92 -13.98 0.10 2.80
N ALA A 93 -12.68 -0.22 2.88
CA ALA A 93 -11.74 -0.21 1.76
C ALA A 93 -11.59 -1.60 1.15
N ASN A 94 -10.71 -1.73 0.16
CA ASN A 94 -10.53 -2.98 -0.59
C ASN A 94 -9.08 -3.43 -0.59
N LEU A 95 -8.82 -4.70 -0.25
CA LEU A 95 -7.57 -5.35 -0.59
C LEU A 95 -7.57 -5.75 -2.08
N ALA A 96 -6.55 -5.33 -2.82
CA ALA A 96 -6.33 -5.65 -4.23
C ALA A 96 -5.28 -6.75 -4.44
N GLN A 97 -4.66 -7.24 -3.38
CA GLN A 97 -3.63 -8.28 -3.44
C GLN A 97 -4.14 -9.54 -4.15
N LYS A 98 -3.40 -9.98 -5.18
CA LYS A 98 -3.75 -11.12 -6.07
C LYS A 98 -5.12 -10.96 -6.75
N ARG A 99 -5.53 -9.74 -7.09
CA ARG A 99 -6.79 -9.47 -7.79
C ARG A 99 -6.58 -8.78 -9.13
N VAL A 100 -7.60 -8.89 -9.98
CA VAL A 100 -7.70 -8.11 -11.21
C VAL A 100 -8.75 -7.04 -11.01
N LEU A 101 -8.36 -5.77 -11.10
CA LEU A 101 -9.29 -4.65 -11.09
C LEU A 101 -9.65 -4.31 -12.54
N THR A 102 -10.94 -4.17 -12.82
CA THR A 102 -11.43 -3.82 -14.16
C THR A 102 -12.04 -2.43 -14.14
N PHE A 103 -11.53 -1.55 -15.00
CA PHE A 103 -12.02 -0.19 -15.15
C PHE A 103 -12.27 0.09 -16.64
N GLY A 104 -13.54 0.02 -17.06
CA GLY A 104 -13.89 0.10 -18.48
C GLY A 104 -13.19 -1.00 -19.29
N SER A 105 -12.38 -0.61 -20.28
CA SER A 105 -11.59 -1.53 -21.10
C SER A 105 -10.22 -1.91 -20.51
N TYR A 106 -9.85 -1.35 -19.36
CA TYR A 106 -8.55 -1.57 -18.72
C TYR A 106 -8.65 -2.64 -17.64
N ARG A 107 -7.62 -3.47 -17.54
CA ARG A 107 -7.42 -4.45 -16.46
C ARG A 107 -6.10 -4.16 -15.77
N LEU A 108 -6.13 -4.04 -14.45
CA LEU A 108 -4.95 -3.93 -13.61
C LEU A 108 -4.77 -5.25 -12.87
N LEU A 109 -3.61 -5.86 -13.01
CA LEU A 109 -3.24 -7.08 -12.30
C LEU A 109 -2.44 -6.64 -11.07
N CYS A 110 -3.01 -6.86 -9.89
CA CYS A 110 -2.50 -6.36 -8.64
C CYS A 110 -1.88 -7.51 -7.84
N CYS A 111 -0.57 -7.43 -7.60
CA CYS A 111 0.13 -8.44 -6.82
C CYS A 111 1.45 -7.88 -6.29
N THR A 112 1.67 -8.00 -4.98
CA THR A 112 2.98 -7.90 -4.37
C THR A 112 3.81 -9.11 -4.78
N LEU A 113 4.94 -8.87 -5.42
CA LEU A 113 5.94 -9.88 -5.69
C LEU A 113 7.15 -9.62 -4.81
N TRP A 114 7.77 -10.70 -4.35
CA TRP A 114 9.02 -10.66 -3.62
C TRP A 114 10.18 -10.91 -4.56
N THR A 115 11.31 -10.27 -4.28
CA THR A 115 12.55 -10.57 -4.99
C THR A 115 13.01 -11.98 -4.62
N ASP A 116 13.42 -12.74 -5.63
CA ASP A 116 14.14 -14.00 -5.47
C ASP A 116 15.67 -13.78 -5.44
N PHE A 117 16.10 -12.50 -5.47
CA PHE A 117 17.49 -12.06 -5.56
C PHE A 117 18.24 -12.55 -6.82
N ALA A 118 17.54 -13.07 -7.83
CA ALA A 118 18.18 -13.71 -8.99
C ALA A 118 18.50 -12.76 -10.16
N LEU A 119 18.23 -11.46 -10.03
CA LEU A 119 18.40 -10.48 -11.12
C LEU A 119 19.81 -10.47 -11.74
N THR A 120 20.84 -10.67 -10.92
CA THR A 120 22.25 -10.69 -11.34
C THR A 120 22.80 -12.10 -11.56
N GLY A 121 21.99 -13.14 -11.33
CA GLY A 121 22.43 -14.54 -11.37
C GLY A 121 23.26 -14.99 -10.16
N ASP A 122 23.42 -14.14 -9.14
CA ASP A 122 24.12 -14.43 -7.88
C ASP A 122 23.27 -13.97 -6.68
N PRO A 123 22.32 -14.82 -6.23
CA PRO A 123 21.43 -14.47 -5.13
C PRO A 123 22.13 -14.20 -3.80
N GLU A 124 23.24 -14.88 -3.50
CA GLU A 124 23.97 -14.72 -2.25
C GLU A 124 24.58 -13.31 -2.17
N THR A 125 25.34 -12.92 -3.19
CA THR A 125 25.89 -11.55 -3.27
C THR A 125 24.78 -10.50 -3.28
N ALA A 126 23.66 -10.75 -3.98
CA ALA A 126 22.55 -9.82 -4.03
C ALA A 126 21.86 -9.66 -2.65
N MET A 127 21.69 -10.75 -1.91
CA MET A 127 21.17 -10.72 -0.54
C MET A 127 22.11 -9.97 0.41
N ASP A 128 23.42 -10.25 0.36
CA ASP A 128 24.41 -9.54 1.17
C ASP A 128 24.40 -8.03 0.89
N ARG A 129 24.29 -7.66 -0.39
CA ARG A 129 24.17 -6.25 -0.81
C ARG A 129 22.89 -5.61 -0.29
N ALA A 130 21.75 -6.29 -0.39
CA ALA A 130 20.50 -5.80 0.14
C ALA A 130 20.58 -5.60 1.66
N ALA A 131 21.11 -6.57 2.40
CA ALA A 131 21.29 -6.47 3.84
C ALA A 131 22.19 -5.28 4.26
N MET A 132 23.18 -4.92 3.44
CA MET A 132 24.04 -3.76 3.69
C MET A 132 23.40 -2.41 3.30
N ALA A 133 22.60 -2.38 2.24
CA ALA A 133 22.13 -1.14 1.62
C ALA A 133 20.68 -0.77 1.95
N MET A 134 19.88 -1.74 2.43
CA MET A 134 18.48 -1.57 2.82
C MET A 134 18.31 -1.90 4.31
N PRO A 135 18.92 -1.13 5.23
CA PRO A 135 18.64 -1.28 6.65
C PRO A 135 17.24 -0.72 6.91
N ASP A 136 16.28 -1.60 7.14
CA ASP A 136 14.96 -1.23 7.65
C ASP A 136 15.02 -0.76 9.12
#